data_AF-A0A327UBH0-F1
#
_entry.id   AF-A0A327UBH0-F1
#
_cell.length_a   1.000
_cell.length_b   1.000
_cell.length_c   1.000
_cell.angle_alpha   90.00
_cell.angle_beta   90.00
_cell.angle_gamma   90.00
#
_symmetry.space_group_name_H-M   'P 1'
#
loop_
_entity.id
_entity.type
_entity.pdbx_description
1 polymer ?
#
loop_
_entity_poly.entity_id
_entity_poly.type
_entity_poly.pdbx_seq_one_letter_code
_entity_poly.pdbx_strand_id
1 'polypeptide(L)'
;MGDPDLKVITDGLRTDAVMWDEQSTAMKAVHDAVEGTRMNRLQAGVFQLLVSAYGAVVEQVSARSAEGEVQMAAVSSALYKNAKAYDAHEVDTKHHVDHAY
;
A
#
# COMPACT_ATOMS: atom_id res chain seq x y z
N MET A 1 -7.03 -33.24 -3.50
CA MET A 1 -6.00 -32.47 -4.23
C MET A 1 -6.63 -31.12 -4.57
N GLY A 2 -5.99 -29.98 -4.28
CA GLY A 2 -6.61 -28.66 -4.50
C GLY A 2 -6.74 -28.28 -5.96
N ASP A 3 -7.67 -27.37 -6.25
CA ASP A 3 -7.86 -26.83 -7.60
C ASP A 3 -6.61 -26.02 -7.97
N PRO A 4 -5.78 -26.50 -8.91
CA PRO A 4 -4.52 -25.85 -9.25
C PRO A 4 -4.73 -24.43 -9.79
N ASP A 5 -5.86 -24.16 -10.45
CA ASP A 5 -6.17 -22.84 -11.00
C ASP A 5 -6.48 -21.85 -9.87
N LEU A 6 -7.21 -22.29 -8.83
CA LEU A 6 -7.51 -21.46 -7.67
C LEU A 6 -6.25 -21.09 -6.89
N LYS A 7 -5.32 -22.04 -6.74
CA LYS A 7 -4.04 -21.78 -6.07
C LYS A 7 -3.18 -20.76 -6.84
N VAL A 8 -3.12 -20.89 -8.17
CA VAL A 8 -2.43 -19.90 -9.02
C VAL A 8 -3.04 -18.51 -8.86
N ILE A 9 -4.37 -18.42 -8.80
CA ILE A 9 -5.07 -17.14 -8.56
C ILE A 9 -4.74 -16.57 -7.18
N THR A 10 -4.82 -17.37 -6.10
CA THR A 10 -4.55 -16.85 -4.75
C THR A 10 -3.09 -16.47 -4.55
N ASP A 11 -2.14 -17.17 -5.19
CA ASP A 11 -0.73 -16.80 -5.22
C ASP A 11 -0.49 -15.50 -6.00
N GLY A 12 -1.20 -15.30 -7.12
CA GLY A 12 -1.22 -14.03 -7.85
C GLY A 12 -1.71 -12.87 -7.00
N LEU A 13 -2.85 -13.04 -6.30
CA LEU A 13 -3.40 -12.02 -5.40
C LEU A 13 -2.43 -11.67 -4.27
N ARG A 14 -1.73 -12.65 -3.69
CA ARG A 14 -0.72 -12.40 -2.66
C ARG A 14 0.49 -11.65 -3.22
N THR A 15 0.94 -12.00 -4.43
CA THR A 15 2.04 -11.31 -5.11
C THR A 15 1.71 -9.84 -5.33
N ASP A 16 0.51 -9.57 -5.86
CA ASP A 16 0.04 -8.20 -6.06
C ASP A 16 -0.10 -7.45 -4.73
N ALA A 17 -0.58 -8.13 -3.68
CA ALA A 17 -0.69 -7.54 -2.35
C ALA A 17 0.66 -7.10 -1.78
N VAL A 18 1.71 -7.93 -1.93
CA VAL A 18 3.09 -7.58 -1.53
C VAL A 18 3.57 -6.34 -2.29
N MET A 19 3.40 -6.32 -3.61
CA MET A 19 3.78 -5.17 -4.43
C MET A 19 3.10 -3.89 -3.95
N TRP A 20 1.79 -3.90 -3.68
CA TRP A 20 1.08 -2.73 -3.18
C TRP A 20 1.55 -2.28 -1.78
N ASP A 21 1.94 -3.21 -0.92
CA ASP A 21 2.52 -2.90 0.40
C ASP A 21 3.91 -2.26 0.29
N GLU A 22 4.74 -2.76 -0.63
CA GLU A 22 6.03 -2.16 -0.96
C GLU A 22 5.88 -0.73 -1.51
N GLN A 23 4.90 -0.50 -2.39
CA GLN A 23 4.61 0.84 -2.90
C GLN A 23 4.09 1.79 -1.80
N SER A 24 3.28 1.28 -0.86
CA SER A 24 2.85 2.04 0.32
C SER A 24 4.07 2.51 1.15
N THR A 25 5.01 1.60 1.39
CA THR A 25 6.27 1.91 2.10
C THR A 25 7.13 2.92 1.33
N ALA A 26 7.20 2.81 0.00
CA ALA A 26 7.90 3.78 -0.83
C ALA A 26 7.26 5.19 -0.75
N MET A 27 5.93 5.28 -0.71
CA MET A 27 5.23 6.57 -0.54
C MET A 27 5.51 7.20 0.81
N LYS A 28 5.54 6.41 1.88
CA LYS A 28 5.97 6.87 3.20
C LYS A 28 7.40 7.42 3.16
N ALA A 29 8.33 6.73 2.52
CA ALA A 29 9.71 7.19 2.40
C ALA A 29 9.82 8.52 1.62
N VAL A 30 9.01 8.72 0.59
CA VAL A 30 8.94 10.01 -0.14
C VAL A 30 8.37 11.11 0.75
N HIS A 31 7.30 10.84 1.50
CA HIS A 31 6.75 11.78 2.48
C HIS A 31 7.82 12.23 3.48
N ASP A 32 8.51 11.28 4.12
CA ASP A 32 9.55 11.56 5.12
C ASP A 32 10.71 12.37 4.51
N ALA A 33 11.14 12.02 3.30
CA ALA A 33 12.21 12.73 2.61
C ALA A 33 11.82 14.18 2.28
N VAL A 34 10.59 14.40 1.80
CA VAL A 34 10.07 15.73 1.45
C VAL A 34 9.86 16.60 2.68
N GLU A 35 9.30 16.06 3.77
CA GLU A 35 9.21 16.78 5.03
C GLU A 35 10.59 17.14 5.59
N GLY A 36 11.58 16.28 5.41
CA GLY A 36 12.98 16.54 5.76
C GLY A 36 13.60 17.74 5.05
N THR A 37 13.05 18.16 3.89
CA THR A 37 13.55 19.34 3.17
C THR A 37 12.89 20.64 3.63
N ARG A 38 11.88 20.58 4.53
CA ARG A 38 11.13 21.76 4.98
C ARG A 38 12.04 22.74 5.70
N MET A 39 12.17 23.94 5.14
CA MET A 39 12.93 25.04 5.72
C MET A 39 12.04 25.97 6.55
N ASN A 40 12.49 26.31 7.75
CA ASN A 40 11.93 27.43 8.49
C ASN A 40 12.56 28.76 8.06
N ARG A 41 11.97 29.89 8.49
CA ARG A 41 12.43 31.23 8.10
C ARG A 41 13.87 31.52 8.53
N LEU A 42 14.33 31.00 9.65
CA LEU A 42 15.71 31.18 10.12
C LEU A 42 16.71 30.41 9.24
N GLN A 43 16.38 29.17 8.87
CA GLN A 43 17.17 28.35 7.96
C GLN A 43 17.24 28.95 6.54
N ALA A 44 16.22 29.67 6.13
CA ALA A 44 16.15 30.26 4.79
C ALA A 44 16.97 31.54 4.60
N GLY A 45 17.21 32.31 5.66
CA GLY A 45 18.00 33.53 5.60
C GLY A 45 17.56 34.47 4.46
N VAL A 46 18.47 34.73 3.52
CA VAL A 46 18.24 35.62 2.37
C VAL A 46 17.13 35.15 1.43
N PHE A 47 16.78 33.86 1.46
CA PHE A 47 15.72 33.28 0.63
C PHE A 47 14.33 33.32 1.31
N GLN A 48 14.13 34.11 2.36
CA GLN A 48 12.86 34.18 3.11
C GLN A 48 11.62 34.40 2.23
N LEU A 49 11.77 35.13 1.11
CA LEU A 49 10.68 35.43 0.18
C LEU A 49 10.15 34.17 -0.53
N LEU A 50 10.98 33.13 -0.66
CA LEU A 50 10.63 31.88 -1.34
C LEU A 50 10.14 30.79 -0.38
N VAL A 51 10.35 30.95 0.92
CA VAL A 51 10.03 29.92 1.95
C VAL A 51 8.58 29.50 1.92
N SER A 52 7.66 30.45 1.76
CA SER A 52 6.23 30.13 1.74
C SER A 52 5.85 29.30 0.51
N ALA A 53 6.34 29.67 -0.67
CA ALA A 53 6.06 28.93 -1.91
C ALA A 53 6.71 27.54 -1.88
N TYR A 54 7.95 27.46 -1.40
CA TYR A 54 8.63 26.19 -1.19
C TYR A 54 7.88 25.29 -0.19
N GLY A 55 7.50 25.84 0.96
CA GLY A 55 6.73 25.12 1.98
C GLY A 55 5.38 24.63 1.47
N ALA A 56 4.71 25.36 0.57
CA ALA A 56 3.47 24.92 -0.06
C ALA A 56 3.68 23.71 -1.00
N VAL A 57 4.79 23.67 -1.73
CA VAL A 57 5.14 22.51 -2.56
C VAL A 57 5.48 21.29 -1.70
N VAL A 58 6.26 21.48 -0.62
CA VAL A 58 6.55 20.43 0.37
C VAL A 58 5.23 19.86 0.91
N GLU A 59 4.31 20.73 1.35
CA GLU A 59 3.00 20.33 1.86
C GLU A 59 2.21 19.51 0.83
N GLN A 60 2.15 19.98 -0.41
CA GLN A 60 1.37 19.32 -1.46
C GLN A 60 1.90 17.91 -1.75
N VAL A 61 3.22 17.78 -1.91
CA VAL A 61 3.84 16.48 -2.21
C VAL A 61 3.73 15.55 -1.01
N SER A 62 4.03 16.05 0.19
CA SER A 62 3.91 15.33 1.46
C SER A 62 2.50 14.78 1.68
N ALA A 63 1.46 15.60 1.48
CA ALA A 63 0.07 15.19 1.63
C ALA A 63 -0.35 14.11 0.62
N ARG A 64 0.09 14.24 -0.64
CA ARG A 64 -0.22 13.25 -1.69
C ARG A 64 0.52 11.93 -1.47
N SER A 65 1.74 11.97 -0.96
CA SER A 65 2.49 10.78 -0.57
C SER A 65 1.82 10.07 0.62
N ALA A 66 1.37 10.80 1.63
CA ALA A 66 0.64 10.21 2.76
C ALA A 66 -0.70 9.58 2.34
N GLU A 67 -1.44 10.24 1.44
CA GLU A 67 -2.65 9.64 0.85
C GLU A 67 -2.32 8.37 0.05
N GLY A 68 -1.24 8.39 -0.73
CA GLY A 68 -0.74 7.24 -1.47
C GLY A 68 -0.42 6.05 -0.57
N GLU A 69 0.33 6.27 0.53
CA GLU A 69 0.63 5.26 1.55
C GLU A 69 -0.64 4.54 2.02
N VAL A 70 -1.65 5.32 2.43
CA VAL A 70 -2.91 4.80 2.96
C VAL A 70 -3.69 4.00 1.92
N GLN A 71 -3.83 4.54 0.70
CA GLN A 71 -4.62 3.87 -0.34
C GLN A 71 -3.95 2.59 -0.84
N MET A 72 -2.63 2.59 -0.99
CA MET A 72 -1.87 1.41 -1.41
C MET A 72 -1.93 0.29 -0.36
N ALA A 73 -1.80 0.64 0.93
CA ALA A 73 -1.98 -0.32 2.02
C ALA A 73 -3.42 -0.90 2.06
N ALA A 74 -4.43 -0.08 1.75
CA ALA A 74 -5.81 -0.54 1.67
C ALA A 74 -6.01 -1.56 0.54
N VAL A 75 -5.41 -1.33 -0.64
CA VAL A 75 -5.43 -2.28 -1.77
C VAL A 75 -4.75 -3.59 -1.38
N SER A 76 -3.55 -3.54 -0.80
CA SER A 76 -2.84 -4.72 -0.31
C SER A 76 -3.69 -5.54 0.66
N SER A 77 -4.30 -4.87 1.65
CA SER A 77 -5.19 -5.51 2.63
C SER A 77 -6.39 -6.19 1.98
N ALA A 78 -7.01 -5.57 0.97
CA ALA A 78 -8.14 -6.13 0.25
C ALA A 78 -7.74 -7.39 -0.54
N LEU A 79 -6.59 -7.36 -1.22
CA LEU A 79 -6.07 -8.51 -1.97
C LEU A 79 -5.76 -9.70 -1.04
N TYR A 80 -5.12 -9.45 0.11
CA TYR A 80 -4.88 -10.50 1.11
C TYR A 80 -6.18 -11.10 1.65
N LYS A 81 -7.19 -10.27 1.93
CA LYS A 81 -8.51 -10.74 2.39
C LYS A 81 -9.18 -11.61 1.33
N ASN A 82 -9.12 -11.22 0.07
CA ASN A 82 -9.70 -11.99 -1.03
C ASN A 82 -8.99 -13.34 -1.21
N ALA A 83 -7.66 -13.35 -1.22
CA ALA A 83 -6.88 -14.60 -1.31
C ALA A 83 -7.27 -15.57 -0.19
N LYS A 84 -7.31 -15.08 1.06
CA LYS A 84 -7.71 -15.87 2.22
C LYS A 84 -9.15 -16.39 2.12
N ALA A 85 -10.08 -15.59 1.60
CA ALA A 85 -11.47 -16.01 1.43
C ALA A 85 -11.59 -17.15 0.39
N TYR A 86 -10.84 -17.06 -0.71
CA TYR A 86 -10.79 -18.13 -1.71
C TYR A 86 -10.22 -19.43 -1.15
N ASP A 87 -9.10 -19.39 -0.42
CA ASP A 87 -8.55 -20.61 0.19
C ASP A 87 -9.52 -21.24 1.20
N ALA A 88 -10.19 -20.42 2.02
CA ALA A 88 -11.14 -20.90 3.01
C ALA A 88 -12.35 -21.59 2.36
N HIS A 89 -12.88 -20.99 1.29
CA HIS A 89 -13.98 -21.58 0.52
C HIS A 89 -13.57 -22.91 -0.14
N GLU A 90 -12.31 -23.05 -0.59
CA GLU A 90 -11.79 -24.30 -1.14
C GLU A 90 -11.74 -25.41 -0.09
N VAL A 91 -11.28 -25.09 1.13
CA VAL A 91 -11.20 -26.06 2.24
C VAL A 91 -12.60 -26.54 2.65
N ASP A 92 -13.55 -25.61 2.77
CA ASP A 92 -14.93 -25.92 3.13
C ASP A 92 -15.63 -26.80 2.08
N THR A 93 -15.47 -26.45 0.80
CA THR A 93 -16.05 -27.23 -0.32
C THR A 93 -15.51 -28.66 -0.34
N LYS A 94 -14.20 -28.86 -0.15
CA LYS A 94 -13.62 -30.21 -0.09
C LYS A 94 -14.16 -31.02 1.08
N HIS A 95 -14.26 -30.40 2.26
CA HIS A 95 -14.78 -31.08 3.44
C HIS A 95 -16.23 -31.55 3.22
N HIS A 96 -17.07 -30.74 2.57
CA HIS A 96 -18.44 -31.14 2.25
C HIS A 96 -18.54 -32.25 1.19
N VAL A 97 -17.65 -32.27 0.19
CA VAL A 97 -17.64 -33.30 -0.86
C VAL A 97 -17.09 -34.63 -0.32
N ASP A 98 -16.05 -34.61 0.52
CA ASP A 98 -15.46 -35.82 1.11
C ASP A 98 -16.42 -36.54 2.08
N HIS A 99 -17.41 -35.84 2.66
CA HIS A 99 -18.46 -36.43 3.51
C HIS A 99 -19.75 -36.78 2.77
N ALA A 100 -19.83 -36.51 1.46
CA ALA A 100 -21.04 -36.77 0.65
C ALA A 100 -21.04 -38.15 -0.03
N TYR A 101 -19.94 -38.91 0.05
CA TYR A 101 -19.76 -40.26 -0.49
C TYR A 101 -19.16 -41.20 0.55
#